data_AF-A0A0G4ELV3-F1
#
_entry.id   AF-A0A0G4ELV3-F1
#
_cell.length_a   1.000
_cell.length_b   1.000
_cell.length_c   1.000
_cell.angle_alpha   90.00
_cell.angle_beta   90.00
_cell.angle_gamma   90.00
#
_symmetry.space_group_name_H-M   'P 1'
#
loop_
_entity.id
_entity.type
_entity.pdbx_description
1 polymer ?
#
loop_
_entity_poly.entity_id
_entity_poly.type
_entity_poly.pdbx_seq_one_letter_code
_entity_poly.pdbx_strand_id
1 'polypeptide(L)'
;MMDVYAFHFCRGLRRRIDLMSGDIENRRPFLDDGEIVGTPSIATSIATSMPEASVRTLITNAPHPAARGPVGWRGFARGVTQSFIGQASMLSLVSTDEEYEGTMKSWGFTALMFGLFTAHFLFGACVYHFVAGWPIVNALYFSAITITTVGYGDLEPESSAMMTFQIVYIFISITLISFAIGTVAANMVGDVTVSHNTLIGLAIGQILIFLLLGAAFFSAMENWSFLQALYFSTVTLSSVGYGDLVPSHPLTKSVCMLYAVIGVIMTSNVIGQVTSEIVGRKQAADRKMFYRKALTLERIIAIDLDNSGSVSELEFLLYMLEKTKLVSREDLENIQGTFRFFDKNGDGVLSIADLKLMNNQELSDVKEYSNKLSAIPKGIKPPFSGSPAAA
;
A
#
# COMPACT_ATOMS: atom_id res chain seq x y z
N MET A 1 -5.46 31.26 25.00
CA MET A 1 -4.66 30.94 23.79
C MET A 1 -5.36 29.95 22.84
N MET A 2 -6.48 29.31 23.21
CA MET A 2 -7.28 28.46 22.31
C MET A 2 -8.33 29.24 21.47
N ASP A 3 -8.79 30.42 21.90
CA ASP A 3 -9.83 31.17 21.17
C ASP A 3 -9.37 31.84 19.87
N VAL A 4 -8.07 32.16 19.77
CA VAL A 4 -7.50 32.81 18.59
C VAL A 4 -7.43 31.84 17.39
N TYR A 5 -7.18 30.55 17.64
CA TYR A 5 -7.13 29.53 16.58
C TYR A 5 -8.51 29.17 16.04
N ALA A 6 -9.54 29.12 16.90
CA ALA A 6 -10.92 28.91 16.48
C ALA A 6 -11.45 30.08 15.62
N PHE A 7 -11.10 31.32 15.98
CA PHE A 7 -11.50 32.51 15.23
C PHE A 7 -10.90 32.57 13.80
N HIS A 8 -9.62 32.19 13.65
CA HIS A 8 -8.98 32.16 12.32
C HIS A 8 -9.46 30.99 11.45
N PHE A 9 -9.82 29.85 12.04
CA PHE A 9 -10.36 28.70 11.32
C PHE A 9 -11.76 29.00 10.73
N CYS A 10 -12.66 29.59 11.51
CA CYS A 10 -14.01 29.96 11.06
C CYS A 10 -14.00 31.04 9.96
N ARG A 11 -13.07 32.00 10.03
CA ARG A 11 -12.92 33.07 9.02
C ARG A 11 -12.36 32.54 7.69
N GLY A 12 -11.53 31.49 7.75
CA GLY A 12 -11.02 30.78 6.57
C GLY A 12 -12.08 29.94 5.85
N LEU A 13 -12.99 29.31 6.61
CA LEU A 13 -14.11 28.55 6.03
C LEU A 13 -15.15 29.44 5.36
N ARG A 14 -15.50 30.60 5.96
CA ARG A 14 -16.46 31.55 5.36
C ARG A 14 -15.99 32.06 3.99
N ARG A 15 -14.72 32.47 3.87
CA ARG A 15 -14.12 32.90 2.59
C ARG A 15 -14.13 31.83 1.50
N ARG A 16 -13.99 30.55 1.86
CA ARG A 16 -14.02 29.44 0.90
C ARG A 16 -15.43 29.08 0.46
N ILE A 17 -16.42 29.26 1.32
CA ILE A 17 -17.84 29.09 0.95
C ILE A 17 -18.27 30.20 0.00
N ASP A 18 -17.87 31.46 0.28
CA ASP A 18 -18.19 32.61 -0.57
C ASP A 18 -17.54 32.50 -1.97
N LEU A 19 -16.33 31.95 -2.07
CA LEU A 19 -15.63 31.67 -3.35
C LEU A 19 -16.22 30.49 -4.14
N MET A 20 -16.99 29.60 -3.50
CA MET A 20 -17.66 28.48 -4.17
C MET A 20 -19.09 28.82 -4.59
N SER A 21 -19.66 29.92 -4.10
CA SER A 21 -21.06 30.30 -4.34
C SER A 21 -21.26 31.50 -5.28
N GLY A 22 -20.19 32.11 -5.82
CA GLY A 22 -20.31 33.26 -6.72
C GLY A 22 -19.32 33.20 -7.87
N ASP A 23 -19.78 32.70 -9.02
CA ASP A 23 -19.43 33.19 -10.37
C ASP A 23 -19.87 32.17 -11.45
N ILE A 24 -21.19 31.96 -11.57
CA ILE A 24 -21.80 31.23 -12.71
C ILE A 24 -22.31 32.21 -13.79
N GLU A 25 -22.27 33.52 -13.58
CA GLU A 25 -23.04 34.46 -14.42
C GLU A 25 -22.28 35.25 -15.50
N ASN A 26 -21.01 34.95 -15.80
CA ASN A 26 -20.33 35.62 -16.92
C ASN A 26 -19.48 34.69 -17.78
N ARG A 27 -20.14 33.95 -18.69
CA ARG A 27 -19.54 33.52 -19.95
C ARG A 27 -20.35 34.09 -21.11
N ARG A 28 -19.72 34.93 -21.95
CA ARG A 28 -20.16 35.12 -23.33
C ARG A 28 -19.31 34.22 -24.25
N PRO A 29 -19.91 33.55 -25.26
CA PRO A 29 -19.20 32.74 -26.25
C PRO A 29 -18.89 33.55 -27.52
N PHE A 30 -18.20 32.89 -28.47
CA PHE A 30 -17.72 33.30 -29.82
C PHE A 30 -16.22 33.59 -29.90
N LEU A 31 -15.47 33.21 -30.93
CA LEU A 31 -15.43 32.12 -31.93
C LEU A 31 -14.20 32.47 -32.80
N ASP A 32 -13.45 31.46 -33.25
CA ASP A 32 -12.63 31.35 -34.48
C ASP A 32 -11.78 32.52 -35.01
N ASP A 33 -10.47 32.27 -35.23
CA ASP A 33 -9.87 32.16 -36.58
C ASP A 33 -8.32 32.21 -36.53
N GLY A 34 -7.68 31.30 -37.28
CA GLY A 34 -6.46 31.59 -38.08
C GLY A 34 -5.08 31.69 -37.41
N GLU A 35 -4.32 30.59 -37.48
CA GLU A 35 -2.92 30.46 -37.97
C GLU A 35 -1.89 31.63 -37.88
N ILE A 36 -0.64 31.28 -37.51
CA ILE A 36 0.69 31.82 -37.94
C ILE A 36 1.69 32.18 -36.80
N VAL A 37 2.73 31.34 -36.69
CA VAL A 37 4.18 31.61 -36.46
C VAL A 37 4.69 32.17 -35.11
N GLY A 38 5.76 31.54 -34.62
CA GLY A 38 6.32 31.72 -33.29
C GLY A 38 6.98 33.06 -32.97
N THR A 39 6.98 33.36 -31.67
CA THR A 39 7.80 34.41 -31.04
C THR A 39 8.37 33.91 -29.70
N PRO A 40 9.63 34.19 -29.36
CA PRO A 40 10.20 33.86 -28.05
C PRO A 40 9.59 34.75 -26.95
N SER A 41 9.38 34.19 -25.75
CA SER A 41 8.78 34.94 -24.66
C SER A 41 9.71 36.08 -24.18
N ILE A 42 9.06 37.17 -23.77
CA ILE A 42 9.59 38.48 -23.36
C ILE A 42 10.72 38.40 -22.29
N ALA A 43 10.89 37.25 -21.62
CA ALA A 43 11.95 37.03 -20.64
C ALA A 43 13.37 37.05 -21.24
N THR A 44 13.55 36.59 -22.48
CA THR A 44 14.88 36.48 -23.11
C THR A 44 15.42 37.83 -23.59
N SER A 45 14.54 38.79 -23.88
CA SER A 45 14.93 40.14 -24.33
C SER A 45 15.38 41.06 -23.19
N ILE A 46 15.01 40.77 -21.94
CA ILE A 46 15.36 41.60 -20.77
C ILE A 46 16.73 41.19 -20.21
N ALA A 47 17.09 39.90 -20.31
CA ALA A 47 18.35 39.38 -19.80
C ALA A 47 19.59 39.82 -20.61
N THR A 48 19.40 40.19 -21.89
CA THR A 48 20.49 40.55 -22.81
C THR A 48 20.85 42.04 -22.81
N SER A 49 20.10 42.89 -22.10
CA SER A 49 20.32 44.35 -22.06
C SER A 49 20.86 44.90 -20.74
N MET A 50 21.25 44.05 -19.78
CA MET A 50 21.77 44.49 -18.48
C MET A 50 23.30 44.62 -18.49
N PRO A 51 23.88 45.77 -18.08
CA PRO A 51 25.32 45.92 -17.91
C PRO A 51 25.87 44.98 -16.80
N GLU A 52 27.03 44.35 -17.02
CA GLU A 52 27.64 43.36 -16.09
C GLU A 52 27.76 43.86 -14.63
N ALA A 53 27.94 45.16 -14.43
CA ALA A 53 28.04 45.77 -13.09
C ALA A 53 26.74 45.63 -12.28
N SER A 54 25.58 45.64 -12.94
CA SER A 54 24.25 45.49 -12.32
C SER A 54 23.93 44.04 -11.96
N VAL A 55 24.44 43.07 -12.74
CA VAL A 55 24.33 41.64 -12.43
C VAL A 55 25.18 41.27 -11.22
N ARG A 56 26.40 41.85 -11.13
CA ARG A 56 27.28 41.63 -9.96
C ARG A 56 26.69 42.17 -8.67
N THR A 57 26.03 43.33 -8.68
CA THR A 57 25.39 43.90 -7.48
C THR A 57 24.15 43.13 -7.04
N LEU A 58 23.40 42.50 -7.97
CA LEU A 58 22.29 41.59 -7.66
C LEU A 58 22.76 40.27 -7.04
N ILE A 59 23.93 39.76 -7.46
CA ILE A 59 24.51 38.52 -6.92
C ILE A 59 25.14 38.76 -5.54
N THR A 60 25.81 39.89 -5.32
CA THR A 60 26.47 40.18 -4.02
C THR A 60 25.51 40.66 -2.93
N ASN A 61 24.35 41.22 -3.30
CA ASN A 61 23.31 41.64 -2.35
C ASN A 61 22.09 40.71 -2.31
N ALA A 62 22.18 39.53 -2.94
CA ALA A 62 21.19 38.49 -2.72
C ALA A 62 21.23 38.10 -1.23
N PRO A 63 20.10 38.16 -0.50
CA PRO A 63 20.09 37.76 0.90
C PRO A 63 20.60 36.32 0.98
N HIS A 64 21.62 36.09 1.82
CA HIS A 64 22.04 34.75 2.22
C HIS A 64 20.80 33.90 2.50
N PRO A 65 20.71 32.64 2.04
CA PRO A 65 19.57 31.80 2.33
C PRO A 65 19.51 31.62 3.85
N ALA A 66 18.63 32.41 4.49
CA ALA A 66 18.18 32.18 5.84
C ALA A 66 17.71 30.73 5.89
N ALA A 67 18.19 30.01 6.91
CA ALA A 67 17.92 28.62 7.18
C ALA A 67 16.52 28.22 6.72
N ARG A 68 16.44 27.27 5.78
CA ARG A 68 15.18 26.60 5.46
C ARG A 68 14.64 26.09 6.79
N GLY A 69 13.50 26.65 7.24
CA GLY A 69 12.83 26.19 8.44
C GLY A 69 12.56 24.68 8.39
N PRO A 70 12.37 24.03 9.55
CA PRO A 70 12.22 22.58 9.62
C PRO A 70 11.14 22.14 8.64
N VAL A 71 11.44 21.09 7.87
CA VAL A 71 10.48 20.43 6.97
C VAL A 71 9.21 20.20 7.77
N GLY A 72 8.17 21.00 7.49
CA GLY A 72 7.01 21.04 8.37
C GLY A 72 6.45 19.63 8.53
N TRP A 73 6.14 19.23 9.77
CA TRP A 73 5.64 17.90 10.15
C TRP A 73 4.62 17.30 9.15
N ARG A 74 3.78 18.15 8.55
CA ARG A 74 2.79 17.76 7.52
C ARG A 74 3.41 17.21 6.22
N GLY A 75 4.57 17.69 5.81
CA GLY A 75 5.30 17.23 4.62
C GLY A 75 6.05 15.93 4.87
N PHE A 76 6.74 15.82 6.02
CA PHE A 76 7.40 14.59 6.45
C PHE A 76 6.39 13.46 6.70
N ALA A 77 5.32 13.74 7.46
CA ALA A 77 4.25 12.78 7.70
C ALA A 77 3.60 12.33 6.39
N ARG A 78 3.31 13.25 5.44
CA ARG A 78 2.81 12.84 4.12
C ARG A 78 3.78 11.96 3.35
N GLY A 79 5.08 12.23 3.38
CA GLY A 79 6.09 11.40 2.70
C GLY A 79 6.18 9.99 3.28
N VAL A 80 6.17 9.87 4.61
CA VAL A 80 6.17 8.58 5.32
C VAL A 80 4.87 7.83 5.07
N THR A 81 3.72 8.48 5.24
CA THR A 81 2.41 7.85 4.98
C THR A 81 2.24 7.48 3.50
N GLN A 82 2.76 8.26 2.55
CA GLN A 82 2.76 7.92 1.13
C GLN A 82 3.73 6.77 0.79
N SER A 83 4.81 6.60 1.55
CA SER A 83 5.70 5.45 1.40
C SER A 83 5.00 4.15 1.84
N PHE A 84 4.27 4.18 2.97
CA PHE A 84 3.47 3.03 3.42
C PHE A 84 2.23 2.75 2.55
N ILE A 85 1.51 3.79 2.09
CA ILE A 85 0.39 3.65 1.14
C ILE A 85 0.90 3.18 -0.23
N GLY A 86 2.06 3.67 -0.66
CA GLY A 86 2.75 3.22 -1.87
C GLY A 86 3.15 1.76 -1.80
N GLN A 87 3.54 1.24 -0.62
CA GLN A 87 3.84 -0.18 -0.40
C GLN A 87 2.59 -1.07 -0.48
N ALA A 88 1.47 -0.65 0.13
CA ALA A 88 0.18 -1.34 -0.04
C ALA A 88 -0.30 -1.32 -1.51
N SER A 89 0.04 -0.26 -2.25
CA SER A 89 -0.28 -0.10 -3.67
C SER A 89 0.68 -0.88 -4.60
N MET A 90 1.94 -1.06 -4.21
CA MET A 90 2.93 -1.84 -4.96
C MET A 90 2.55 -3.33 -4.93
N LEU A 91 1.99 -3.81 -3.80
CA LEU A 91 1.38 -5.13 -3.70
C LEU A 91 0.15 -5.32 -4.60
N SER A 92 -0.48 -4.22 -5.05
CA SER A 92 -1.59 -4.27 -6.02
C SER A 92 -1.17 -4.00 -7.47
N LEU A 93 0.10 -3.65 -7.71
CA LEU A 93 0.69 -3.41 -9.03
C LEU A 93 1.56 -4.57 -9.51
N VAL A 94 1.99 -5.47 -8.61
CA VAL A 94 2.44 -6.81 -8.99
C VAL A 94 1.17 -7.59 -9.35
N SER A 95 1.04 -7.97 -10.61
CA SER A 95 0.00 -8.91 -11.04
C SER A 95 0.06 -10.13 -10.12
N THR A 96 -1.00 -10.34 -9.35
CA THR A 96 -1.11 -11.50 -8.46
C THR A 96 -1.44 -12.71 -9.31
N ASP A 97 -0.45 -13.24 -10.02
CA ASP A 97 -0.56 -14.60 -10.56
C ASP A 97 -0.66 -15.55 -9.35
N GLU A 98 -1.55 -16.53 -9.44
CA GLU A 98 -1.81 -17.53 -8.39
C GLU A 98 -0.52 -18.21 -7.89
N GLU A 99 0.47 -18.34 -8.78
CA GLU A 99 1.81 -18.88 -8.50
C GLU A 99 2.64 -17.99 -7.55
N TYR A 100 2.55 -16.66 -7.69
CA TYR A 100 3.23 -15.71 -6.81
C TYR A 100 2.58 -15.66 -5.43
N GLU A 101 1.24 -15.71 -5.36
CA GLU A 101 0.52 -15.77 -4.09
C GLU A 101 0.85 -17.07 -3.33
N GLY A 102 0.95 -18.20 -4.04
CA GLY A 102 1.40 -19.48 -3.48
C GLY A 102 2.84 -19.44 -2.97
N THR A 103 3.75 -18.78 -3.69
CA THR A 103 5.14 -18.62 -3.29
C THR A 103 5.26 -17.76 -2.03
N MET A 104 4.52 -16.65 -1.94
CA MET A 104 4.49 -15.77 -0.77
C MET A 104 3.91 -16.46 0.48
N LYS A 105 2.94 -17.37 0.30
CA LYS A 105 2.35 -18.21 1.36
C LYS A 105 3.17 -19.45 1.70
N SER A 106 4.39 -19.58 1.20
CA SER A 106 5.29 -20.66 1.60
C SER A 106 6.04 -20.30 2.89
N TRP A 107 5.91 -21.16 3.90
CA TRP A 107 6.74 -21.08 5.11
C TRP A 107 8.24 -21.17 4.81
N GLY A 108 8.64 -21.89 3.74
CA GLY A 108 10.02 -21.97 3.31
C GLY A 108 10.55 -20.64 2.77
N PHE A 109 9.74 -19.94 1.96
CA PHE A 109 10.07 -18.62 1.46
C PHE A 109 10.09 -17.57 2.58
N THR A 110 9.12 -17.64 3.50
CA THR A 110 9.08 -16.79 4.70
C THR A 110 10.35 -16.99 5.55
N ALA A 111 10.75 -18.23 5.81
CA ALA A 111 11.97 -18.54 6.55
C ALA A 111 13.24 -18.00 5.86
N LEU A 112 13.31 -18.10 4.52
CA LEU A 112 14.40 -17.52 3.75
C LEU A 112 14.50 -15.99 3.94
N MET A 113 13.37 -15.29 3.88
CA MET A 113 13.34 -13.83 4.05
C MET A 113 13.78 -13.40 5.46
N PHE A 114 13.33 -14.11 6.50
CA PHE A 114 13.81 -13.89 7.86
C PHE A 114 15.30 -14.23 8.03
N GLY A 115 15.79 -15.25 7.33
CA GLY A 115 17.21 -15.60 7.29
C GLY A 115 18.05 -14.50 6.67
N LEU A 116 17.65 -13.97 5.51
CA LEU A 116 18.33 -12.86 4.84
C LEU A 116 18.29 -11.58 5.67
N PHE A 117 17.15 -11.27 6.26
CA PHE A 117 17.00 -10.14 7.19
C PHE A 117 17.96 -10.27 8.39
N THR A 118 18.01 -11.45 9.02
CA THR A 118 18.86 -11.71 10.18
C THR A 118 20.35 -11.62 9.79
N ALA A 119 20.72 -12.17 8.64
CA ALA A 119 22.08 -12.09 8.11
C ALA A 119 22.49 -10.63 7.84
N HIS A 120 21.61 -9.83 7.23
CA HIS A 120 21.84 -8.41 6.96
C HIS A 120 21.98 -7.59 8.26
N PHE A 121 21.10 -7.84 9.24
CA PHE A 121 21.19 -7.23 10.57
C PHE A 121 22.53 -7.53 11.27
N LEU A 122 22.94 -8.80 11.28
CA LEU A 122 24.21 -9.21 11.89
C LEU A 122 25.41 -8.67 11.12
N PHE A 123 25.33 -8.58 9.79
CA PHE A 123 26.37 -7.97 8.96
C PHE A 123 26.56 -6.49 9.33
N GLY A 124 25.47 -5.72 9.43
CA GLY A 124 25.52 -4.33 9.90
C GLY A 124 26.20 -4.20 11.27
N ALA A 125 25.76 -5.02 12.24
CA ALA A 125 26.33 -5.02 13.57
C ALA A 125 27.83 -5.38 13.58
N CYS A 126 28.26 -6.34 12.75
CA CYS A 126 29.67 -6.68 12.59
C CYS A 126 30.48 -5.52 12.02
N VAL A 127 29.96 -4.81 11.02
CA VAL A 127 30.65 -3.64 10.44
C VAL A 127 30.82 -2.54 11.50
N TYR A 128 29.76 -2.19 12.25
CA TYR A 128 29.88 -1.19 13.32
C TYR A 128 30.82 -1.64 14.45
N HIS A 129 30.84 -2.93 14.79
CA HIS A 129 31.74 -3.45 15.82
C HIS A 129 33.20 -3.43 15.38
N PHE A 130 33.52 -4.04 14.24
CA PHE A 130 34.90 -4.25 13.80
C PHE A 130 35.52 -3.04 13.08
N VAL A 131 34.71 -2.25 12.36
CA VAL A 131 35.20 -1.11 11.58
C VAL A 131 35.07 0.20 12.36
N ALA A 132 33.92 0.43 13.01
CA ALA A 132 33.72 1.64 13.83
C ALA A 132 34.20 1.47 15.28
N GLY A 133 34.59 0.26 15.69
CA GLY A 133 35.15 0.00 17.02
C GLY A 133 34.12 0.06 18.16
N TRP A 134 32.83 0.02 17.84
CA TRP A 134 31.78 0.15 18.85
C TRP A 134 31.65 -1.10 19.71
N PRO A 135 31.28 -0.98 21.00
CA PRO A 135 30.87 -2.15 21.79
C PRO A 135 29.77 -2.94 21.09
N ILE A 136 29.84 -4.27 21.11
CA ILE A 136 28.91 -5.12 20.35
C ILE A 136 27.43 -4.84 20.66
N VAL A 137 27.10 -4.51 21.91
CA VAL A 137 25.73 -4.14 22.31
C VAL A 137 25.29 -2.84 21.62
N ASN A 138 26.16 -1.83 21.53
CA ASN A 138 25.86 -0.58 20.83
C ASN A 138 25.74 -0.80 19.32
N ALA A 139 26.59 -1.66 18.74
CA ALA A 139 26.54 -1.99 17.32
C ALA A 139 25.24 -2.73 16.94
N LEU A 140 24.83 -3.72 17.75
CA LEU A 140 23.56 -4.42 17.60
C LEU A 140 22.38 -3.47 17.81
N TYR A 141 22.44 -2.62 18.85
CA TYR A 141 21.40 -1.66 19.16
C TYR A 141 21.17 -0.67 18.03
N PHE A 142 22.25 -0.05 17.56
CA PHE A 142 22.22 0.88 16.44
C PHE A 142 21.69 0.22 15.16
N SER A 143 22.14 -1.00 14.88
CA SER A 143 21.65 -1.77 13.73
C SER A 143 20.15 -2.04 13.83
N ALA A 144 19.66 -2.41 15.02
CA ALA A 144 18.24 -2.72 15.24
C ALA A 144 17.38 -1.47 15.05
N ILE A 145 17.70 -0.35 15.70
CA ILE A 145 16.94 0.90 15.61
C ILE A 145 17.02 1.55 14.21
N THR A 146 18.09 1.25 13.45
CA THR A 146 18.23 1.67 12.05
C THR A 146 17.28 0.90 11.15
N ILE A 147 17.28 -0.44 11.24
CA ILE A 147 16.45 -1.28 10.37
C ILE A 147 14.96 -1.11 10.68
N THR A 148 14.60 -0.88 11.94
CA THR A 148 13.23 -0.55 12.36
C THR A 148 12.85 0.91 12.12
N THR A 149 13.76 1.69 11.50
CA THR A 149 13.59 3.11 11.16
C THR A 149 13.26 4.02 12.34
N VAL A 150 13.59 3.60 13.57
CA VAL A 150 13.42 4.43 14.78
C VAL A 150 14.47 5.53 14.82
N GLY A 151 15.75 5.15 14.72
CA GLY A 151 16.88 6.08 14.57
C GLY A 151 16.92 7.25 15.56
N TYR A 152 17.15 6.98 16.86
CA TYR A 152 17.17 8.02 17.89
C TYR A 152 18.25 9.10 17.73
N GLY A 153 19.32 8.81 16.99
CA GLY A 153 20.45 9.75 16.81
C GLY A 153 21.38 9.87 18.03
N ASP A 154 21.29 8.95 19.00
CA ASP A 154 22.20 8.87 20.15
C ASP A 154 23.56 8.23 19.80
N LEU A 155 23.59 7.45 18.73
CA LEU A 155 24.77 6.89 18.10
C LEU A 155 24.75 7.25 16.62
N GLU A 156 25.89 7.67 16.08
CA GLU A 156 26.00 8.01 14.67
C GLU A 156 27.41 7.70 14.12
N PRO A 157 27.53 7.23 12.87
CA PRO A 157 28.82 7.02 12.25
C PRO A 157 29.50 8.36 11.93
N GLU A 158 30.68 8.59 12.51
CA GLU A 158 31.41 9.86 12.33
C GLU A 158 32.27 9.91 11.07
N SER A 159 32.75 8.76 10.57
CA SER A 159 33.67 8.72 9.43
C SER A 159 32.91 8.71 8.09
N SER A 160 33.47 9.37 7.06
CA SER A 160 32.86 9.41 5.72
C SER A 160 32.66 8.01 5.11
N ALA A 161 33.55 7.06 5.41
CA ALA A 161 33.41 5.68 5.00
C ALA A 161 32.19 5.01 5.65
N MET A 162 32.00 5.19 6.96
CA MET A 162 30.87 4.63 7.69
C MET A 162 29.53 5.31 7.34
N MET A 163 29.54 6.60 7.04
CA MET A 163 28.36 7.30 6.51
C MET A 163 27.97 6.74 5.12
N THR A 164 28.95 6.46 4.26
CA THR A 164 28.68 5.86 2.94
C THR A 164 28.08 4.45 3.09
N PHE A 165 28.64 3.64 3.99
CA PHE A 165 28.07 2.35 4.34
C PHE A 165 26.63 2.48 4.85
N GLN A 166 26.37 3.39 5.78
CA GLN A 166 25.05 3.65 6.37
C GLN A 166 23.99 3.93 5.31
N ILE A 167 24.31 4.76 4.31
CA ILE A 167 23.38 5.11 3.22
C ILE A 167 22.92 3.85 2.50
N VAL A 168 23.86 3.00 2.06
CA VAL A 168 23.57 1.75 1.34
C VAL A 168 22.83 0.77 2.25
N TYR A 169 23.29 0.66 3.50
CA TYR A 169 22.73 -0.24 4.49
C TYR A 169 21.25 0.05 4.76
N ILE A 170 20.84 1.32 4.87
CA ILE A 170 19.43 1.69 5.10
C ILE A 170 18.54 1.23 3.95
N PHE A 171 18.91 1.49 2.69
CA PHE A 171 18.08 1.13 1.54
C PHE A 171 17.81 -0.38 1.47
N ILE A 172 18.83 -1.19 1.71
CA ILE A 172 18.68 -2.65 1.72
C ILE A 172 17.82 -3.09 2.92
N SER A 173 18.05 -2.48 4.09
CA SER A 173 17.33 -2.79 5.33
C SER A 173 15.83 -2.57 5.21
N ILE A 174 15.40 -1.40 4.71
CA ILE A 174 13.97 -1.06 4.60
C ILE A 174 13.25 -2.01 3.64
N THR A 175 13.90 -2.45 2.56
CA THR A 175 13.31 -3.40 1.62
C THR A 175 13.17 -4.78 2.25
N LEU A 176 14.21 -5.27 2.94
CA LEU A 176 14.19 -6.60 3.56
C LEU A 176 13.17 -6.69 4.71
N ILE A 177 13.09 -5.67 5.58
CA ILE A 177 12.12 -5.69 6.69
C ILE A 177 10.68 -5.64 6.17
N SER A 178 10.39 -4.77 5.19
CA SER A 178 9.05 -4.68 4.60
C SER A 178 8.63 -6.00 3.97
N PHE A 179 9.55 -6.68 3.28
CA PHE A 179 9.25 -7.94 2.62
C PHE A 179 9.07 -9.09 3.63
N ALA A 180 9.91 -9.18 4.66
CA ALA A 180 9.76 -10.16 5.74
C ALA A 180 8.41 -10.00 6.47
N ILE A 181 8.01 -8.77 6.80
CA ILE A 181 6.69 -8.48 7.41
C ILE A 181 5.56 -8.88 6.45
N GLY A 182 5.69 -8.57 5.15
CA GLY A 182 4.70 -8.90 4.14
C GLY A 182 4.45 -10.40 4.00
N THR A 183 5.50 -11.24 4.04
CA THR A 183 5.35 -12.71 3.99
C THR A 183 4.62 -13.26 5.20
N VAL A 184 4.91 -12.78 6.41
CA VAL A 184 4.20 -13.21 7.63
C VAL A 184 2.73 -12.83 7.57
N ALA A 185 2.42 -11.59 7.17
CA ALA A 185 1.03 -11.17 6.97
C ALA A 185 0.31 -12.09 5.97
N ALA A 186 0.92 -12.40 4.82
CA ALA A 186 0.34 -13.29 3.83
C ALA A 186 0.07 -14.71 4.35
N ASN A 187 0.96 -15.26 5.18
CA ASN A 187 0.81 -16.59 5.78
C ASN A 187 -0.22 -16.62 6.93
N MET A 188 -0.40 -15.50 7.64
CA MET A 188 -1.33 -15.40 8.77
C MET A 188 -2.78 -15.09 8.35
N VAL A 189 -3.01 -14.68 7.10
CA VAL A 189 -4.36 -14.46 6.52
C VAL A 189 -5.07 -15.79 6.16
N GLY A 190 -4.68 -16.91 6.78
CA GLY A 190 -5.46 -18.15 6.71
C GLY A 190 -6.90 -17.93 7.21
N ASP A 191 -7.83 -18.83 6.83
CA ASP A 191 -9.30 -18.74 6.96
C ASP A 191 -9.82 -18.47 8.39
N VAL A 192 -9.51 -17.31 8.95
CA VAL A 192 -10.02 -16.86 10.23
C VAL A 192 -11.41 -16.30 9.95
N THR A 193 -12.44 -17.05 10.32
CA THR A 193 -13.85 -16.66 10.17
C THR A 193 -14.29 -15.51 11.09
N VAL A 194 -13.33 -14.78 11.68
CA VAL A 194 -13.58 -13.66 12.59
C VAL A 194 -13.80 -12.39 11.78
N SER A 195 -14.76 -11.57 12.20
CA SER A 195 -15.03 -10.30 11.51
C SER A 195 -13.81 -9.38 11.52
N HIS A 196 -13.56 -8.67 10.40
CA HIS A 196 -12.43 -7.73 10.27
C HIS A 196 -12.39 -6.70 11.42
N ASN A 197 -13.54 -6.19 11.86
CA ASN A 197 -13.63 -5.24 12.97
C ASN A 197 -13.11 -5.83 14.29
N THR A 198 -13.37 -7.11 14.55
CA THR A 198 -12.87 -7.80 15.76
C THR A 198 -11.35 -7.97 15.70
N LEU A 199 -10.80 -8.33 14.53
CA LEU A 199 -9.35 -8.45 14.35
C LEU A 199 -8.63 -7.11 14.60
N ILE A 200 -9.16 -6.02 14.04
CA ILE A 200 -8.64 -4.66 14.28
C ILE A 200 -8.69 -4.33 15.77
N GLY A 201 -9.81 -4.61 16.45
CA GLY A 201 -9.95 -4.37 17.88
C GLY A 201 -8.95 -5.15 18.73
N LEU A 202 -8.72 -6.43 18.42
CA LEU A 202 -7.72 -7.27 19.09
C LEU A 202 -6.31 -6.73 18.86
N ALA A 203 -5.97 -6.34 17.63
CA ALA A 203 -4.64 -5.82 17.30
C ALA A 203 -4.36 -4.47 17.99
N ILE A 204 -5.35 -3.58 18.09
CA ILE A 204 -5.25 -2.34 18.89
C ILE A 204 -5.03 -2.68 20.37
N GLY A 205 -5.80 -3.63 20.91
CA GLY A 205 -5.65 -4.09 22.30
C GLY A 205 -4.25 -4.62 22.61
N GLN A 206 -3.68 -5.42 21.69
CA GLN A 206 -2.32 -5.94 21.81
C GLN A 206 -1.27 -4.81 21.83
N ILE A 207 -1.39 -3.79 20.98
CA ILE A 207 -0.49 -2.63 20.99
C ILE A 207 -0.57 -1.88 22.31
N LEU A 208 -1.78 -1.64 22.84
CA LEU A 208 -1.95 -0.95 24.12
C LEU A 208 -1.31 -1.71 25.27
N ILE A 209 -1.49 -3.04 25.33
CA ILE A 209 -0.83 -3.88 26.33
C ILE A 209 0.69 -3.80 26.16
N PHE A 210 1.21 -3.89 24.94
CA PHE A 210 2.65 -3.83 24.66
C PHE A 210 3.28 -2.48 25.02
N LEU A 211 2.56 -1.37 24.84
CA LEU A 211 2.95 -0.04 25.31
C LEU A 211 3.03 0.04 26.83
N LEU A 212 2.02 -0.50 27.53
CA LEU A 212 1.99 -0.49 29.00
C LEU A 212 3.09 -1.38 29.61
N LEU A 213 3.37 -2.53 29.01
CA LEU A 213 4.47 -3.41 29.43
C LEU A 213 5.83 -2.74 29.22
N GLY A 214 6.05 -2.10 28.06
CA GLY A 214 7.25 -1.32 27.79
C GLY A 214 7.42 -0.18 28.79
N ALA A 215 6.36 0.61 29.03
CA ALA A 215 6.37 1.70 29.99
C ALA A 215 6.73 1.22 31.40
N ALA A 216 6.13 0.12 31.87
CA ALA A 216 6.44 -0.45 33.18
C ALA A 216 7.92 -0.87 33.27
N PHE A 217 8.44 -1.58 32.26
CA PHE A 217 9.84 -2.02 32.23
C PHE A 217 10.83 -0.84 32.19
N PHE A 218 10.68 0.07 31.23
CA PHE A 218 11.62 1.19 31.07
C PHE A 218 11.54 2.19 32.22
N SER A 219 10.36 2.43 32.81
CA SER A 219 10.25 3.29 34.00
C SER A 219 11.06 2.73 35.18
N ALA A 220 11.01 1.41 35.41
CA ALA A 220 11.74 0.76 36.49
C ALA A 220 13.26 0.71 36.23
N MET A 221 13.68 0.50 34.98
CA MET A 221 15.08 0.27 34.64
C MET A 221 15.88 1.54 34.35
N GLU A 222 15.25 2.59 33.81
CA GLU A 222 15.92 3.85 33.43
C GLU A 222 15.66 4.98 34.42
N ASN A 223 14.99 4.70 35.55
CA ASN A 223 14.55 5.70 36.54
C ASN A 223 13.71 6.83 35.91
N TRP A 224 12.95 6.53 34.87
CA TRP A 224 12.01 7.45 34.25
C TRP A 224 10.66 7.40 34.95
N SER A 225 9.92 8.51 34.95
CA SER A 225 8.51 8.45 35.32
C SER A 225 7.74 7.53 34.36
N PHE A 226 6.66 6.92 34.82
CA PHE A 226 5.84 6.04 33.97
C PHE A 226 5.36 6.75 32.69
N LEU A 227 5.01 8.04 32.79
CA LEU A 227 4.61 8.84 31.63
C LEU A 227 5.75 9.03 30.62
N GLN A 228 6.98 9.30 31.08
CA GLN A 228 8.16 9.37 30.22
C GLN A 228 8.45 8.03 29.53
N ALA A 229 8.33 6.92 30.26
CA ALA A 229 8.53 5.59 29.69
C ALA A 229 7.43 5.20 28.69
N LEU A 230 6.18 5.61 28.93
CA LEU A 230 5.07 5.45 27.99
C LEU A 230 5.25 6.32 26.73
N TYR A 231 5.72 7.55 26.91
CA TYR A 231 6.09 8.45 25.82
C TYR A 231 7.22 7.85 24.97
N PHE A 232 8.31 7.41 25.60
CA PHE A 232 9.42 6.70 24.95
C PHE A 232 8.92 5.49 24.17
N SER A 233 8.11 4.64 24.79
CA SER A 233 7.55 3.44 24.15
C SER A 233 6.70 3.81 22.91
N THR A 234 5.88 4.87 23.01
CA THR A 234 5.04 5.35 21.91
C THR A 234 5.88 5.90 20.75
N VAL A 235 6.88 6.73 21.05
CA VAL A 235 7.82 7.31 20.07
C VAL A 235 8.63 6.23 19.37
N THR A 236 8.98 5.17 20.10
CA THR A 236 9.70 4.00 19.58
C THR A 236 8.82 3.17 18.64
N LEU A 237 7.63 2.75 19.09
CA LEU A 237 6.71 1.93 18.29
C LEU A 237 6.19 2.65 17.05
N SER A 238 6.06 3.98 17.12
CA SER A 238 5.68 4.81 15.96
C SER A 238 6.84 5.10 15.01
N SER A 239 8.05 4.61 15.29
CA SER A 239 9.28 4.87 14.51
C SER A 239 9.64 6.36 14.39
N VAL A 240 9.20 7.19 15.34
CA VAL A 240 9.50 8.63 15.34
C VAL A 240 10.90 8.90 15.90
N GLY A 241 11.26 8.21 16.98
CA GLY A 241 12.61 8.22 17.56
C GLY A 241 13.24 9.59 17.79
N TYR A 242 12.61 10.47 18.58
CA TYR A 242 13.15 11.82 18.81
C TYR A 242 14.54 11.86 19.48
N GLY A 243 14.91 10.81 20.23
CA GLY A 243 16.21 10.72 20.90
C GLY A 243 16.35 11.53 22.18
N ASP A 244 15.27 12.17 22.65
CA ASP A 244 15.22 12.91 23.90
C ASP A 244 15.21 11.99 25.14
N LEU A 245 14.68 10.77 24.98
CA LEU A 245 14.82 9.66 25.92
C LEU A 245 15.39 8.46 25.17
N VAL A 246 16.50 7.92 25.68
CA VAL A 246 17.16 6.73 25.11
C VAL A 246 17.68 5.83 26.23
N PRO A 247 17.64 4.49 26.05
CA PRO A 247 18.15 3.55 27.05
C PRO A 247 19.65 3.75 27.28
N SER A 248 20.02 3.96 28.54
CA SER A 248 21.41 4.23 28.93
C SER A 248 22.20 2.95 29.25
N HIS A 249 21.51 1.92 29.75
CA HIS A 249 22.13 0.67 30.20
C HIS A 249 22.27 -0.37 29.08
N PRO A 250 23.32 -1.22 29.08
CA PRO A 250 23.46 -2.30 28.09
C PRO A 250 22.27 -3.26 28.05
N LEU A 251 21.68 -3.55 29.22
CA LEU A 251 20.50 -4.43 29.33
C LEU A 251 19.27 -3.80 28.68
N THR A 252 18.99 -2.53 28.97
CA THR A 252 17.81 -1.82 28.42
C THR A 252 17.97 -1.52 26.94
N LYS A 253 19.19 -1.24 26.46
CA LYS A 253 19.49 -1.23 25.02
C LYS A 253 19.16 -2.57 24.38
N SER A 254 19.56 -3.67 25.01
CA SER A 254 19.31 -5.01 24.49
C SER A 254 17.82 -5.36 24.43
N VAL A 255 17.06 -5.01 25.46
CA VAL A 255 15.59 -5.17 25.47
C VAL A 255 14.94 -4.24 24.46
N CYS A 256 15.42 -3.00 24.31
CA CYS A 256 14.91 -2.04 23.35
C CYS A 256 15.02 -2.53 21.91
N MET A 257 16.09 -3.25 21.54
CA MET A 257 16.23 -3.86 20.20
C MET A 257 15.05 -4.76 19.85
N LEU A 258 14.75 -5.71 20.73
CA LEU A 258 13.66 -6.67 20.54
C LEU A 258 12.30 -5.96 20.61
N TYR A 259 12.18 -5.02 21.55
CA TYR A 259 10.97 -4.22 21.75
C TYR A 259 10.61 -3.42 20.50
N ALA A 260 11.58 -2.76 19.87
CA ALA A 260 11.38 -1.99 18.65
C ALA A 260 10.96 -2.88 17.47
N VAL A 261 11.62 -4.03 17.28
CA VAL A 261 11.29 -4.97 16.19
C VAL A 261 9.87 -5.50 16.34
N ILE A 262 9.51 -6.02 17.51
CA ILE A 262 8.17 -6.55 17.78
C ILE A 262 7.13 -5.43 17.63
N GLY A 263 7.41 -4.25 18.19
CA GLY A 263 6.55 -3.09 18.12
C GLY A 263 6.21 -2.67 16.69
N VAL A 264 7.21 -2.53 15.82
CA VAL A 264 7.02 -2.15 14.41
C VAL A 264 6.20 -3.19 13.65
N ILE A 265 6.41 -4.49 13.91
CA ILE A 265 5.60 -5.56 13.30
C ILE A 265 4.13 -5.44 13.71
N MET A 266 3.86 -5.22 15.00
CA MET A 266 2.50 -5.07 15.53
C MET A 266 1.79 -3.85 14.93
N THR A 267 2.47 -2.70 14.89
CA THR A 267 1.92 -1.47 14.30
C THR A 267 1.67 -1.63 12.80
N SER A 268 2.57 -2.28 12.07
CA SER A 268 2.40 -2.57 10.64
C SER A 268 1.19 -3.46 10.37
N ASN A 269 0.92 -4.46 11.22
CA ASN A 269 -0.25 -5.32 11.11
C ASN A 269 -1.56 -4.54 11.25
N VAL A 270 -1.65 -3.64 12.25
CA VAL A 270 -2.84 -2.78 12.42
C VAL A 270 -3.07 -1.89 11.20
N ILE A 271 -2.01 -1.28 10.67
CA ILE A 271 -2.10 -0.44 9.46
C ILE A 271 -2.58 -1.28 8.27
N GLY A 272 -2.06 -2.49 8.10
CA GLY A 272 -2.48 -3.42 7.05
C GLY A 272 -3.96 -3.75 7.11
N GLN A 273 -4.47 -4.12 8.29
CA GLN A 273 -5.89 -4.47 8.48
C GLN A 273 -6.83 -3.27 8.30
N VAL A 274 -6.46 -2.09 8.77
CA VAL A 274 -7.26 -0.88 8.55
C VAL A 274 -7.29 -0.52 7.06
N THR A 275 -6.15 -0.66 6.38
CA THR A 275 -6.05 -0.39 4.94
C THR A 275 -6.92 -1.36 4.13
N SER A 276 -6.89 -2.66 4.46
CA SER A 276 -7.71 -3.67 3.78
C SER A 276 -9.21 -3.40 3.94
N GLU A 277 -9.65 -3.00 5.14
CA GLU A 277 -11.05 -2.66 5.40
C GLU A 277 -11.49 -1.41 4.62
N ILE A 278 -10.67 -0.37 4.57
CA ILE A 278 -10.97 0.85 3.79
C ILE A 278 -11.07 0.54 2.30
N VAL A 279 -10.11 -0.23 1.77
CA VAL A 279 -10.11 -0.64 0.36
C VAL A 279 -11.33 -1.52 0.06
N GLY A 280 -11.65 -2.48 0.93
CA GLY A 280 -12.81 -3.36 0.79
C GLY A 280 -14.13 -2.60 0.79
N ARG A 281 -14.31 -1.61 1.68
CA ARG A 281 -15.49 -0.74 1.70
C ARG A 281 -15.62 0.10 0.44
N LYS A 282 -14.52 0.67 -0.04
CA LYS A 282 -14.51 1.46 -1.28
C LYS A 282 -14.90 0.60 -2.47
N GLN A 283 -14.29 -0.58 -2.62
CA GLN A 283 -14.65 -1.52 -3.68
C GLN A 283 -16.12 -1.94 -3.60
N ALA A 284 -16.64 -2.23 -2.39
CA ALA A 284 -18.05 -2.60 -2.22
C ALA A 284 -19.01 -1.45 -2.59
N ALA A 285 -18.66 -0.21 -2.26
CA ALA A 285 -19.43 0.97 -2.65
C ALA A 285 -19.40 1.21 -4.16
N ASP A 286 -18.21 1.12 -4.77
CA ASP A 286 -18.02 1.28 -6.21
C ASP A 286 -18.81 0.20 -6.99
N ARG A 287 -18.79 -1.06 -6.53
CA ARG A 287 -19.62 -2.14 -7.10
C ARG A 287 -21.12 -1.81 -7.02
N LYS A 288 -21.62 -1.40 -5.85
CA LYS A 288 -23.04 -1.04 -5.66
C LYS A 288 -23.45 0.13 -6.54
N MET A 289 -22.59 1.13 -6.71
CA MET A 289 -22.84 2.24 -7.62
C MET A 289 -22.83 1.79 -9.07
N PHE A 290 -21.91 0.91 -9.46
CA PHE A 290 -21.80 0.40 -10.83
C PHE A 290 -23.06 -0.36 -11.27
N TYR A 291 -23.64 -1.21 -10.42
CA TYR A 291 -24.91 -1.90 -10.71
C TYR A 291 -26.10 -0.94 -10.89
N ARG A 292 -26.07 0.24 -10.25
CA ARG A 292 -27.18 1.21 -10.27
C ARG A 292 -27.08 2.25 -11.38
N LYS A 293 -25.95 2.34 -12.09
CA LYS A 293 -25.80 3.30 -13.20
C LYS A 293 -26.71 2.89 -14.36
N ALA A 294 -27.40 3.87 -14.96
CA ALA A 294 -28.21 3.67 -16.15
C ALA A 294 -27.38 3.13 -17.34
N LEU A 295 -28.03 2.37 -18.24
CA LEU A 295 -27.46 2.02 -19.54
C LEU A 295 -27.30 3.32 -20.36
N THR A 296 -26.05 3.71 -20.60
CA THR A 296 -25.72 4.79 -21.54
C THR A 296 -25.29 4.19 -22.88
N LEU A 297 -25.40 4.96 -23.96
CA LEU A 297 -24.97 4.50 -25.30
C LEU A 297 -23.51 4.05 -25.30
N GLU A 298 -22.62 4.81 -24.65
CA GLU A 298 -21.20 4.44 -24.49
C GLU A 298 -21.01 3.10 -23.79
N ARG A 299 -21.86 2.78 -22.79
CA ARG A 299 -21.80 1.48 -22.11
C ARG A 299 -22.27 0.35 -23.01
N ILE A 300 -23.31 0.57 -23.83
CA ILE A 300 -23.78 -0.46 -24.78
C ILE A 300 -22.66 -0.82 -25.75
N ILE A 301 -22.02 0.19 -26.35
CA ILE A 301 -20.91 0.01 -27.28
C ILE A 301 -19.72 -0.69 -26.58
N ALA A 302 -19.47 -0.38 -25.31
CA ALA A 302 -18.39 -1.03 -24.55
C ALA A 302 -18.70 -2.46 -24.10
N ILE A 303 -19.97 -2.88 -24.11
CA ILE A 303 -20.42 -4.22 -23.73
C ILE A 303 -20.56 -5.13 -24.95
N ASP A 304 -20.92 -4.59 -26.11
CA ASP A 304 -21.06 -5.31 -27.38
C ASP A 304 -19.69 -5.85 -27.83
N LEU A 305 -19.38 -7.09 -27.43
CA LEU A 305 -18.07 -7.72 -27.63
C LEU A 305 -17.94 -8.26 -29.06
N ASP A 306 -19.07 -8.68 -29.66
CA ASP A 306 -19.11 -9.23 -31.00
C ASP A 306 -19.39 -8.18 -32.09
N ASN A 307 -19.65 -6.93 -31.71
CA ASN A 307 -20.03 -5.82 -32.59
C ASN A 307 -21.30 -6.11 -33.40
N SER A 308 -22.25 -6.85 -32.83
CA SER A 308 -23.56 -7.12 -33.45
C SER A 308 -24.48 -5.90 -33.48
N GLY A 309 -24.15 -4.83 -32.75
CA GLY A 309 -24.99 -3.65 -32.57
C GLY A 309 -26.07 -3.84 -31.50
N SER A 310 -26.04 -4.95 -30.77
CA SER A 310 -26.93 -5.27 -29.66
C SER A 310 -26.12 -5.89 -28.52
N VAL A 311 -26.66 -5.89 -27.31
CA VAL A 311 -26.00 -6.49 -26.15
C VAL A 311 -26.81 -7.69 -25.69
N SER A 312 -26.22 -8.87 -25.74
CA SER A 312 -26.79 -10.09 -25.18
C SER A 312 -26.68 -10.13 -23.65
N GLU A 313 -27.49 -10.96 -23.01
CA GLU A 313 -27.42 -11.17 -21.55
C GLU A 313 -26.03 -11.68 -21.12
N LEU A 314 -25.39 -12.53 -21.93
CA LEU A 314 -24.07 -13.06 -21.66
C LEU A 314 -23.00 -11.96 -21.72
N GLU A 315 -23.01 -11.12 -22.75
CA GLU A 315 -22.08 -9.99 -22.86
C GLU A 315 -22.25 -9.01 -21.71
N PHE A 316 -23.50 -8.71 -21.36
CA PHE A 316 -23.81 -7.90 -20.18
C PHE A 316 -23.24 -8.55 -18.92
N LEU A 317 -23.46 -9.84 -18.70
CA LEU A 317 -22.97 -10.55 -17.52
C LEU A 317 -21.43 -10.57 -17.45
N LEU A 318 -20.75 -10.90 -18.56
CA LEU A 318 -19.29 -10.92 -18.64
C LEU A 318 -18.70 -9.54 -18.36
N TYR A 319 -19.24 -8.50 -19.00
CA TYR A 319 -18.83 -7.12 -18.74
C TYR A 319 -19.05 -6.72 -17.28
N MET A 320 -20.21 -7.07 -16.70
CA MET A 320 -20.50 -6.74 -15.31
C MET A 320 -19.58 -7.49 -14.34
N LEU A 321 -19.26 -8.76 -14.58
CA LEU A 321 -18.33 -9.54 -13.76
C LEU A 321 -16.89 -8.98 -13.83
N GLU A 322 -16.42 -8.66 -15.04
CA GLU A 322 -15.10 -8.08 -15.27
C GLU A 322 -14.98 -6.69 -14.62
N LYS A 323 -15.91 -5.77 -14.91
CA LYS A 323 -15.84 -4.38 -14.41
C LYS A 323 -16.12 -4.26 -12.92
N THR A 324 -16.84 -5.21 -12.31
CA THR A 324 -17.00 -5.27 -10.85
C THR A 324 -15.81 -5.89 -10.14
N LYS A 325 -14.79 -6.34 -10.89
CA LYS A 325 -13.58 -7.01 -10.39
C LYS A 325 -13.90 -8.25 -9.57
N LEU A 326 -15.00 -8.93 -9.89
CA LEU A 326 -15.34 -10.22 -9.28
C LEU A 326 -14.60 -11.36 -9.97
N VAL A 327 -14.30 -11.19 -11.26
CA VAL A 327 -13.58 -12.15 -12.09
C VAL A 327 -12.58 -11.36 -12.93
N SER A 328 -11.33 -11.83 -13.03
CA SER A 328 -10.36 -11.17 -13.91
C SER A 328 -10.70 -11.46 -15.38
N ARG A 329 -10.18 -10.64 -16.30
CA ARG A 329 -10.38 -10.88 -17.73
C ARG A 329 -9.75 -12.20 -18.16
N GLU A 330 -8.58 -12.52 -17.61
CA GLU A 330 -7.87 -13.77 -17.85
C GLU A 330 -8.69 -14.98 -17.39
N ASP A 331 -9.29 -14.92 -16.20
CA ASP A 331 -10.17 -16.00 -15.72
C ASP A 331 -11.38 -16.21 -16.66
N LEU A 332 -11.99 -15.12 -17.13
CA LEU A 332 -13.09 -15.21 -18.10
C LEU A 332 -12.62 -15.85 -19.43
N GLU A 333 -11.46 -15.45 -19.94
CA GLU A 333 -10.87 -16.01 -21.16
C GLU A 333 -10.51 -17.50 -20.98
N ASN A 334 -9.99 -17.89 -19.81
CA ASN A 334 -9.68 -19.28 -19.46
C ASN A 334 -10.95 -20.15 -19.36
N ILE A 335 -12.01 -19.63 -18.73
CA ILE A 335 -13.31 -20.30 -18.63
C ILE A 335 -13.92 -20.46 -20.02
N GLN A 336 -13.91 -19.40 -20.83
CA GLN A 336 -14.40 -19.45 -22.21
C GLN A 336 -13.58 -20.39 -23.08
N GLY A 337 -12.26 -20.42 -22.92
CA GLY A 337 -11.35 -21.34 -23.60
C GLY A 337 -11.67 -22.80 -23.25
N THR A 338 -11.93 -23.06 -21.97
CA THR A 338 -12.37 -24.38 -21.48
C THR A 338 -13.71 -24.77 -22.10
N PHE A 339 -14.68 -23.84 -22.16
CA PHE A 339 -15.96 -24.08 -22.83
C PHE A 339 -15.76 -24.45 -24.31
N ARG A 340 -14.98 -23.66 -25.06
CA ARG A 340 -14.69 -23.90 -26.49
C ARG A 340 -13.93 -25.21 -26.73
N PHE A 341 -13.11 -25.64 -25.78
CA PHE A 341 -12.45 -26.94 -25.86
C PHE A 341 -13.46 -28.10 -25.81
N PHE A 342 -14.51 -27.95 -24.98
CA PHE A 342 -15.56 -28.95 -24.83
C PHE A 342 -16.65 -28.84 -25.90
N ASP A 343 -16.90 -27.67 -26.47
CA ASP A 343 -17.85 -27.42 -27.56
C ASP A 343 -17.23 -27.86 -28.90
N LYS A 344 -17.23 -29.17 -29.15
CA LYS A 344 -16.56 -29.75 -30.32
C LYS A 344 -17.32 -29.47 -31.62
N ASN A 345 -18.63 -29.32 -31.55
CA ASN A 345 -19.45 -29.02 -32.73
C ASN A 345 -19.56 -27.51 -33.01
N GLY A 346 -19.17 -26.64 -32.06
CA GLY A 346 -19.14 -25.19 -32.19
C GLY A 346 -20.53 -24.55 -32.19
N ASP A 347 -21.54 -25.23 -31.64
CA ASP A 347 -22.92 -24.75 -31.61
C ASP A 347 -23.21 -23.80 -30.44
N GLY A 348 -22.22 -23.55 -29.57
CA GLY A 348 -22.34 -22.70 -28.40
C GLY A 348 -23.06 -23.38 -27.23
N VAL A 349 -23.24 -24.70 -27.26
CA VAL A 349 -23.93 -25.51 -26.24
C VAL A 349 -23.13 -26.77 -25.94
N LEU A 350 -22.84 -27.03 -24.66
CA LEU A 350 -22.23 -28.30 -24.28
C LEU A 350 -23.27 -29.40 -24.19
N SER A 351 -23.16 -30.39 -25.07
CA SER A 351 -24.13 -31.48 -25.21
C SER A 351 -23.47 -32.86 -25.21
N ILE A 352 -24.30 -33.91 -25.19
CA ILE A 352 -23.82 -35.29 -25.37
C ILE A 352 -23.19 -35.48 -26.76
N ALA A 353 -23.59 -34.69 -27.76
CA ALA A 353 -23.01 -34.76 -29.10
C ALA A 353 -21.52 -34.42 -29.06
N ASP A 354 -21.13 -33.43 -28.25
CA ASP A 354 -19.73 -33.03 -28.10
C ASP A 354 -18.87 -34.12 -27.46
N LEU A 355 -19.41 -34.79 -26.44
CA LEU A 355 -18.75 -35.93 -25.80
C LEU A 355 -18.50 -37.07 -26.78
N LYS A 356 -19.34 -37.25 -27.80
CA LYS A 356 -19.16 -38.28 -28.84
C LYS A 356 -18.09 -37.90 -29.86
N LEU A 357 -17.80 -36.61 -30.01
CA LEU A 357 -16.77 -36.09 -30.91
C LEU A 357 -15.37 -36.06 -30.25
N MET A 358 -15.30 -36.25 -28.94
CA MET A 358 -14.04 -36.35 -28.20
C MET A 358 -13.32 -37.67 -28.47
N ASN A 359 -11.99 -37.62 -28.48
CA ASN A 359 -11.18 -38.83 -28.60
C ASN A 359 -11.10 -39.60 -27.26
N ASN A 360 -10.58 -40.84 -27.31
CA ASN A 360 -10.54 -41.71 -26.13
C ASN A 360 -9.69 -41.16 -24.96
N GLN A 361 -8.67 -40.34 -25.26
CA GLN A 361 -7.82 -39.70 -24.25
C GLN A 361 -8.55 -38.54 -23.57
N GLU A 362 -9.21 -37.68 -24.34
CA GLU A 362 -10.04 -36.59 -23.81
C GLU A 362 -11.19 -37.15 -22.94
N LEU A 363 -11.81 -38.26 -23.37
CA LEU A 363 -12.85 -38.95 -22.61
C LEU A 363 -12.34 -39.60 -21.30
N SER A 364 -11.10 -40.09 -21.25
CA SER A 364 -10.54 -40.62 -20.01
C SER A 364 -10.28 -39.52 -18.98
N ASP A 365 -9.77 -38.37 -19.43
CA ASP A 365 -9.42 -37.25 -18.57
C ASP A 365 -10.67 -36.62 -17.93
N VAL A 366 -11.76 -36.48 -18.71
CA VAL A 366 -13.07 -36.02 -18.21
C VAL A 366 -13.66 -36.98 -17.17
N LYS A 367 -13.55 -38.30 -17.40
CA LYS A 367 -14.05 -39.31 -16.45
C LYS A 367 -13.28 -39.27 -15.12
N GLU A 368 -11.96 -39.08 -15.17
CA GLU A 368 -11.14 -38.95 -13.97
C GLU A 368 -11.56 -37.73 -13.14
N TYR A 369 -11.78 -36.58 -13.79
CA TYR A 369 -12.26 -35.36 -13.15
C TYR A 369 -13.67 -35.51 -12.55
N SER A 370 -14.61 -36.12 -13.28
CA SER A 370 -15.98 -36.38 -12.80
C SER A 370 -16.00 -37.23 -11.52
N ASN A 371 -15.11 -38.23 -11.42
CA ASN A 371 -15.01 -39.05 -10.22
C ASN A 371 -14.57 -38.23 -8.99
N LYS A 372 -13.63 -37.30 -9.17
CA LYS A 372 -13.19 -36.37 -8.09
C LYS A 372 -14.31 -35.41 -7.65
N LEU A 373 -15.13 -34.91 -8.59
CA LEU A 373 -16.26 -34.01 -8.30
C LEU A 373 -17.45 -34.70 -7.63
N SER A 374 -17.72 -35.96 -7.96
CA SER A 374 -18.82 -36.74 -7.35
C SER A 374 -18.63 -37.01 -5.85
N ALA A 375 -17.41 -36.83 -5.34
CA ALA A 375 -17.08 -36.92 -3.92
C ALA A 375 -17.42 -35.64 -3.12
N ILE A 376 -17.81 -34.54 -3.80
CA ILE A 376 -18.20 -33.27 -3.16
C ILE A 376 -19.72 -33.27 -2.89
N PRO A 377 -20.20 -32.96 -1.67
CA PRO A 377 -21.63 -32.97 -1.35
C PRO A 377 -22.43 -32.01 -2.24
N LYS A 378 -23.47 -32.54 -2.92
CA LYS A 378 -24.37 -31.77 -3.80
C LYS A 378 -25.30 -30.86 -2.97
N GLY A 379 -24.82 -29.69 -2.60
CA GLY A 379 -25.51 -28.78 -1.66
C GLY A 379 -26.05 -27.46 -2.24
N ILE A 380 -26.00 -27.21 -3.55
CA ILE A 380 -26.41 -25.90 -4.10
C ILE A 380 -27.46 -26.11 -5.19
N LYS A 381 -28.73 -25.78 -4.87
CA LYS A 381 -29.77 -25.57 -5.88
C LYS A 381 -29.49 -24.23 -6.58
N PRO A 382 -29.52 -24.15 -7.93
CA PRO A 382 -29.40 -22.87 -8.63
C PRO A 382 -30.62 -21.98 -8.31
N PRO A 383 -30.42 -20.66 -8.08
CA PRO A 383 -31.49 -19.75 -7.65
C PRO A 383 -32.48 -19.36 -8.75
N PHE A 384 -32.27 -19.76 -10.01
CA PHE A 384 -33.13 -19.40 -11.13
C PHE A 384 -33.66 -20.64 -11.85
N SER A 385 -34.69 -21.26 -11.27
CA SER A 385 -35.57 -22.20 -11.97
C SER A 385 -36.97 -21.59 -12.09
N GLY A 386 -37.05 -20.37 -12.61
CA GLY A 386 -38.30 -19.73 -13.01
C GLY A 386 -38.48 -19.86 -14.51
N SER A 387 -39.37 -20.74 -14.96
CA SER A 387 -39.81 -20.79 -16.35
C SER A 387 -40.35 -19.42 -16.77
N PRO A 388 -40.07 -18.92 -17.99
CA PRO A 388 -40.85 -17.83 -18.54
C PRO A 388 -42.29 -18.36 -18.71
N ALA A 389 -43.23 -17.76 -17.98
CA ALA A 389 -44.64 -18.00 -18.20
C ALA A 389 -45.00 -17.40 -19.57
N ALA A 390 -45.36 -18.27 -20.50
CA ALA A 390 -46.01 -17.89 -21.75
C ALA A 390 -47.44 -17.40 -21.45
N ALA A 391 -47.71 -16.15 -21.79
CA ALA A 391 -48.94 -15.62 -22.42
C ALA A 391 -48.92 -14.09 -22.37
#